data_AF-A0A1Z5JUM0-F1
#
_entry.id   AF-A0A1Z5JUM0-F1
#
_cell.length_a   1.000
_cell.length_b   1.000
_cell.length_c   1.000
_cell.angle_alpha   90.00
_cell.angle_beta   90.00
_cell.angle_gamma   90.00
#
_symmetry.space_group_name_H-M   'P 1'
#
loop_
_entity.id
_entity.type
_entity.pdbx_description
1 polymer ?
#
loop_
_entity_poly.entity_id
_entity_poly.type
_entity_poly.pdbx_seq_one_letter_code
_entity_poly.pdbx_strand_id
1 'polypeptide(L)'
;MTVLKMSSNLQRLYTAAIALNNMAISFIERGLYAPASETLNSAAMLMKDISTLSLAQAACSQDDGTRQKIADMVRRAEGYLGLTGIKPQFSGITLRVVNEDSAVSAVGAAQNKDLALWETRSIVVIRMEVGSIQDLRFRDPNVDSSYILFNLGCAQLCRAFSLETKSLSHALVNNAQRLFLFSLTVLENVIEDMEAGGDGNDESDLCYILPAVIFVLRNLTKTASMLGQHANVELFSSQADSFEEFFIEQTYLALLFAPLSAAAAA
;
A
#
# COMPACT_ATOMS: atom_id res chain seq x y z
N MET A 1 28.32 -7.13 14.23
CA MET A 1 27.10 -7.54 13.51
C MET A 1 26.10 -8.07 14.51
N THR A 2 25.21 -7.19 14.98
CA THR A 2 24.15 -7.54 15.92
C THR A 2 22.87 -7.60 15.11
N VAL A 3 22.55 -8.79 14.59
CA VAL A 3 21.26 -9.06 13.94
C VAL A 3 20.16 -8.75 14.95
N LEU A 4 19.40 -7.67 14.71
CA LEU A 4 18.27 -7.25 15.53
C LEU A 4 17.22 -8.38 15.52
N LYS A 5 17.18 -9.17 16.59
CA LYS A 5 16.10 -10.13 16.83
C LYS A 5 14.79 -9.35 17.01
N MET A 6 13.95 -9.33 15.98
CA MET A 6 12.54 -8.97 16.13
C MET A 6 11.95 -9.74 17.31
N SER A 7 11.40 -9.04 18.32
CA SER A 7 10.75 -9.71 19.45
C SER A 7 9.46 -10.42 18.98
N SER A 8 9.11 -11.53 19.62
CA SER A 8 7.93 -12.33 19.24
C SER A 8 6.61 -11.56 19.26
N ASN A 9 6.54 -10.45 20.01
CA ASN A 9 5.39 -9.55 20.02
C ASN A 9 5.36 -8.61 18.80
N LEU A 10 6.51 -8.07 18.39
CA LEU A 10 6.61 -7.22 17.21
C LEU A 10 6.23 -7.98 15.94
N GLN A 11 6.67 -9.23 15.84
CA GLN A 11 6.30 -10.12 14.75
C GLN A 11 4.80 -10.40 14.69
N ARG A 12 4.15 -10.62 15.84
CA ARG A 12 2.69 -10.83 15.91
C ARG A 12 1.90 -9.60 15.48
N LEU A 13 2.37 -8.40 15.87
CA LEU A 13 1.77 -7.14 15.43
C LEU A 13 1.86 -7.00 13.90
N TYR A 14 3.02 -7.34 13.34
CA TYR A 14 3.26 -7.30 11.91
C TYR A 14 2.35 -8.25 11.14
N THR A 15 2.28 -9.52 11.56
CA THR A 15 1.36 -10.51 10.99
C THR A 15 -0.10 -10.06 11.09
N ALA A 16 -0.50 -9.46 12.21
CA ALA A 16 -1.85 -8.94 12.39
C ALA A 16 -2.16 -7.77 11.45
N ALA A 17 -1.22 -6.84 11.26
CA ALA A 17 -1.37 -5.71 10.34
C ALA A 17 -1.56 -6.18 8.89
N ILE A 18 -0.73 -7.14 8.44
CA ILE A 18 -0.82 -7.75 7.11
C ILE A 18 -2.16 -8.48 6.94
N ALA A 19 -2.58 -9.27 7.93
CA ALA A 19 -3.87 -9.98 7.89
C ALA A 19 -5.05 -9.01 7.78
N LEU A 20 -5.04 -7.90 8.54
CA LEU A 20 -6.06 -6.87 8.48
C LEU A 20 -6.08 -6.15 7.12
N ASN A 21 -4.92 -5.89 6.51
CA ASN A 21 -4.86 -5.35 5.14
C ASN A 21 -5.55 -6.29 4.13
N ASN A 22 -5.18 -7.57 4.12
CA ASN A 22 -5.77 -8.56 3.21
C ASN A 22 -7.27 -8.69 3.38
N MET A 23 -7.69 -8.67 4.64
CA MET A 23 -9.08 -8.71 5.00
C MET A 23 -9.86 -7.49 4.50
N ALA A 24 -9.30 -6.29 4.63
CA ALA A 24 -9.89 -5.09 4.10
C ALA A 24 -9.98 -5.11 2.57
N ILE A 25 -8.99 -5.66 1.88
CA ILE A 25 -9.03 -5.83 0.42
C ILE A 25 -10.17 -6.76 0.03
N SER A 26 -10.39 -7.85 0.76
CA SER A 26 -11.56 -8.73 0.57
C SER A 26 -12.88 -7.96 0.77
N PHE A 27 -12.94 -7.01 1.72
CA PHE A 27 -14.09 -6.11 1.84
C PHE A 27 -14.24 -5.17 0.64
N ILE A 28 -13.15 -4.60 0.12
CA ILE A 28 -13.18 -3.74 -1.08
C ILE A 28 -13.67 -4.53 -2.30
N GLU A 29 -13.17 -5.75 -2.52
CA GLU A 29 -13.63 -6.66 -3.59
C GLU A 29 -15.14 -6.94 -3.49
N ARG A 30 -15.66 -6.99 -2.27
CA ARG A 30 -17.09 -7.17 -1.97
C ARG A 30 -17.84 -5.84 -1.85
N GLY A 31 -17.26 -4.70 -2.27
CA GLY A 31 -17.87 -3.37 -2.20
C GLY A 31 -18.25 -2.88 -0.79
N LEU A 32 -17.72 -3.50 0.26
CA LEU A 32 -17.94 -3.13 1.66
C LEU A 32 -16.90 -2.07 2.08
N TYR A 33 -17.00 -0.86 1.51
CA TYR A 33 -15.95 0.17 1.66
C TYR A 33 -15.85 0.77 3.07
N ALA A 34 -16.95 0.87 3.82
CA ALA A 34 -16.90 1.37 5.19
C ALA A 34 -16.20 0.36 6.13
N PRO A 35 -16.58 -0.94 6.15
CA PRO A 35 -15.83 -1.96 6.88
C PRO A 35 -14.37 -2.06 6.43
N ALA A 36 -14.09 -1.94 5.12
CA ALA A 36 -12.72 -1.92 4.61
C ALA A 36 -11.91 -0.76 5.22
N SER A 37 -12.47 0.45 5.24
CA SER A 37 -11.80 1.64 5.79
C SER A 37 -11.51 1.49 7.28
N GLU A 38 -12.45 0.96 8.06
CA GLU A 38 -12.26 0.69 9.49
C GLU A 38 -11.18 -0.36 9.75
N THR A 39 -11.15 -1.40 8.92
CA THR A 39 -10.16 -2.48 9.01
C THR A 39 -8.77 -1.98 8.62
N LEU A 40 -8.65 -1.16 7.58
CA LEU A 40 -7.39 -0.53 7.17
C LEU A 40 -6.89 0.50 8.19
N ASN A 41 -7.78 1.29 8.81
CA ASN A 41 -7.41 2.15 9.93
C ASN A 41 -6.83 1.33 11.10
N SER A 42 -7.42 0.16 11.39
CA SER A 42 -6.91 -0.74 12.41
C SER A 42 -5.52 -1.29 12.05
N ALA A 43 -5.30 -1.66 10.79
CA ALA A 43 -3.98 -2.06 10.29
C ALA A 43 -2.95 -0.93 10.39
N ALA A 44 -3.31 0.29 10.01
CA ALA A 44 -2.44 1.47 10.08
C ALA A 44 -2.07 1.82 11.53
N MET A 45 -3.02 1.67 12.48
CA MET A 45 -2.73 1.83 13.90
C MET A 45 -1.71 0.81 14.39
N LEU A 46 -1.83 -0.46 13.99
CA LEU A 46 -0.84 -1.48 14.35
C LEU A 46 0.54 -1.17 13.76
N MET A 47 0.62 -0.69 12.52
CA MET A 47 1.90 -0.30 11.91
C MET A 47 2.53 0.92 12.59
N LYS A 48 1.71 1.88 13.03
CA LYS A 48 2.17 2.99 13.87
C LYS A 48 2.71 2.48 15.20
N ASP A 49 2.01 1.54 15.85
CA ASP A 49 2.44 0.93 17.10
C ASP A 49 3.74 0.11 16.92
N ILE A 50 3.92 -0.54 15.77
CA ILE A 50 5.17 -1.22 15.40
C ILE A 50 6.31 -0.21 15.24
N SER A 51 6.05 0.91 14.59
CA SER A 51 7.04 1.99 14.41
C SER A 51 7.45 2.60 15.76
N THR A 52 6.49 2.87 16.64
CA THR A 52 6.76 3.41 17.98
C THR A 52 7.41 2.37 18.91
N LEU A 53 7.04 1.09 18.82
CA LEU A 53 7.67 0.01 19.58
C LEU A 53 9.04 -0.39 19.04
N SER A 54 9.32 -0.20 17.75
CA SER A 54 10.66 -0.33 17.18
C SER A 54 11.58 0.77 17.74
N LEU A 55 11.07 2.00 17.80
CA LEU A 55 11.75 3.13 18.46
C LEU A 55 11.87 2.95 19.99
N ALA A 56 10.86 2.38 20.63
CA ALA A 56 10.79 2.15 22.08
C ALA A 56 11.35 0.77 22.51
N GLN A 57 11.80 -0.10 21.61
CA GLN A 57 12.58 -1.30 21.97
C GLN A 57 14.00 -0.94 22.44
N ALA A 58 14.37 0.35 22.38
CA ALA A 58 15.42 0.96 23.19
C ALA A 58 15.03 1.22 24.66
N ALA A 59 13.75 1.04 25.03
CA ALA A 59 13.19 1.33 26.35
C ALA A 59 11.97 0.43 26.69
N CYS A 60 12.25 -0.79 27.13
CA CYS A 60 11.38 -1.63 27.97
C CYS A 60 10.14 -2.32 27.38
N SER A 61 9.90 -3.50 27.94
CA SER A 61 8.84 -4.48 27.72
C SER A 61 7.44 -4.01 28.14
N GLN A 62 6.43 -4.21 27.30
CA GLN A 62 4.99 -4.09 27.58
C GLN A 62 4.24 -4.98 26.56
N ASP A 63 3.00 -5.48 26.71
CA ASP A 63 1.98 -5.55 27.78
C ASP A 63 0.81 -6.43 27.21
N ASP A 64 -0.02 -7.06 28.05
CA ASP A 64 -1.09 -7.99 27.64
C ASP A 64 -2.32 -7.29 27.00
N GLY A 65 -2.49 -5.97 27.22
CA GLY A 65 -3.63 -5.20 26.69
C GLY A 65 -3.67 -5.09 25.15
N THR A 66 -2.53 -5.13 24.48
CA THR A 66 -2.43 -5.03 23.01
C THR A 66 -2.95 -6.29 22.32
N ARG A 67 -2.76 -7.47 22.94
CA ARG A 67 -3.26 -8.75 22.41
C ARG A 67 -4.78 -8.81 22.37
N GLN A 68 -5.42 -8.32 23.43
CA GLN A 68 -6.88 -8.31 23.51
C GLN A 68 -7.50 -7.38 22.46
N LYS A 69 -6.93 -6.19 22.26
CA LYS A 69 -7.37 -5.26 21.21
C LYS A 69 -7.24 -5.87 19.81
N ILE A 70 -6.14 -6.56 19.51
CA ILE A 70 -5.95 -7.26 18.22
C ILE A 70 -7.01 -8.35 18.05
N ALA A 71 -7.21 -9.19 19.07
CA ALA A 71 -8.23 -10.24 19.02
C ALA A 71 -9.64 -9.67 18.80
N ASP A 72 -9.96 -8.52 19.41
CA ASP A 72 -11.26 -7.87 19.25
C ASP A 72 -11.41 -7.17 17.87
N MET A 73 -10.32 -6.67 17.28
CA MET A 73 -10.33 -6.16 15.90
C MET A 73 -10.50 -7.28 14.87
N VAL A 74 -9.75 -8.37 15.03
CA VAL A 74 -9.87 -9.57 14.18
C VAL A 74 -11.26 -10.17 14.31
N ARG A 75 -11.80 -10.33 15.52
CA ARG A 75 -13.15 -10.87 15.75
C ARG A 75 -14.25 -10.01 15.13
N ARG A 76 -14.14 -8.67 15.23
CA ARG A 76 -15.08 -7.74 14.57
C ARG A 76 -15.02 -7.91 13.06
N ALA A 77 -13.81 -8.01 12.52
CA ALA A 77 -13.60 -8.20 11.10
C ALA A 77 -14.16 -9.57 10.65
N GLU A 78 -13.88 -10.66 11.37
CA GLU A 78 -14.41 -12.00 11.09
C GLU A 78 -15.95 -12.03 11.11
N GLY A 79 -16.57 -11.27 12.03
CA GLY A 79 -18.02 -11.06 12.06
C GLY A 79 -18.59 -10.49 10.75
N TYR A 80 -17.82 -9.65 10.04
CA TYR A 80 -18.20 -9.14 8.72
C TYR A 80 -17.93 -10.14 7.58
N LEU A 81 -16.96 -11.05 7.71
CA LEU A 81 -16.75 -12.14 6.73
C LEU A 81 -17.90 -13.15 6.72
N GLY A 82 -18.63 -13.28 7.83
CA GLY A 82 -19.85 -14.08 7.96
C GLY A 82 -21.06 -13.53 7.19
N LEU A 83 -20.96 -12.30 6.64
CA LEU A 83 -21.98 -11.72 5.77
C LEU A 83 -21.78 -12.23 4.34
N THR A 84 -22.15 -13.49 4.09
CA THR A 84 -22.19 -14.08 2.75
C THR A 84 -23.36 -13.53 1.94
N GLY A 85 -23.10 -13.04 0.73
CA GLY A 85 -24.16 -12.83 -0.28
C GLY A 85 -24.36 -11.41 -0.80
N ILE A 86 -23.62 -10.41 -0.31
CA ILE A 86 -23.72 -9.04 -0.85
C ILE A 86 -22.63 -8.85 -1.90
N LYS A 87 -23.03 -8.83 -3.19
CA LYS A 87 -22.29 -8.15 -4.25
C LYS A 87 -22.87 -6.73 -4.36
N PRO A 88 -22.18 -5.69 -3.90
CA PRO A 88 -22.52 -4.33 -4.30
C PRO A 88 -22.12 -4.19 -5.76
N GLN A 89 -23.11 -4.21 -6.64
CA GLN A 89 -22.95 -3.70 -8.00
C GLN A 89 -23.14 -2.19 -7.93
N PHE A 90 -22.03 -1.46 -7.93
CA PHE A 90 -22.04 -0.05 -8.29
C PHE A 90 -21.39 0.11 -9.66
N SER A 91 -22.04 0.87 -10.53
CA SER A 91 -21.43 1.36 -11.78
C SER A 91 -20.39 2.42 -11.44
N GLY A 92 -19.16 2.28 -11.93
CA GLY A 92 -18.17 3.38 -11.87
C GLY A 92 -16.80 3.05 -11.29
N ILE A 93 -16.54 1.83 -10.84
CA ILE A 93 -15.20 1.42 -10.39
C ILE A 93 -14.81 0.08 -11.01
N THR A 94 -13.60 0.01 -11.55
CA THR A 94 -12.92 -1.22 -11.95
C THR A 94 -11.83 -1.50 -10.93
N LEU A 95 -11.99 -2.56 -10.14
CA LEU A 95 -11.00 -2.96 -9.14
C LEU A 95 -10.00 -3.94 -9.75
N ARG A 96 -8.70 -3.67 -9.55
CA ARG A 96 -7.61 -4.61 -9.82
C ARG A 96 -6.89 -4.90 -8.51
N VAL A 97 -6.99 -6.14 -8.06
CA VAL A 97 -6.24 -6.62 -6.90
C VAL A 97 -4.99 -7.30 -7.40
N VAL A 98 -3.84 -6.84 -6.92
CA VAL A 98 -2.54 -7.46 -7.18
C VAL A 98 -1.92 -7.85 -5.86
N ASN A 99 -1.13 -8.90 -5.81
CA ASN A 99 -0.23 -9.07 -4.67
C ASN A 99 1.00 -8.17 -4.86
N GLU A 100 1.79 -8.04 -3.81
CA GLU A 100 3.02 -7.23 -3.80
C GLU A 100 3.99 -7.63 -4.92
N ASP A 101 4.21 -8.93 -5.13
CA ASP A 101 5.10 -9.42 -6.19
C ASP A 101 4.59 -9.12 -7.61
N SER A 102 3.26 -9.08 -7.79
CA SER A 102 2.62 -8.83 -9.09
C SER A 102 2.45 -7.34 -9.40
N ALA A 103 2.84 -6.45 -8.48
CA ALA A 103 2.72 -5.00 -8.64
C ALA A 103 3.43 -4.52 -9.92
N VAL A 104 4.61 -5.07 -10.21
CA VAL A 104 5.43 -4.79 -11.39
C VAL A 104 4.64 -4.91 -12.69
N SER A 105 4.03 -6.07 -12.94
CA SER A 105 3.26 -6.33 -14.17
C SER A 105 1.98 -5.50 -14.25
N ALA A 106 1.52 -4.96 -13.12
CA ALA A 106 0.30 -4.19 -13.07
C ALA A 106 0.46 -2.71 -13.45
N VAL A 107 1.68 -2.16 -13.35
CA VAL A 107 1.99 -0.77 -13.75
C VAL A 107 1.68 -0.55 -15.24
N GLY A 108 2.23 -1.37 -16.15
CA GLY A 108 2.05 -1.15 -17.59
C GLY A 108 0.58 -1.24 -18.07
N ALA A 109 -0.26 -2.03 -17.38
CA ALA A 109 -1.67 -2.19 -17.75
C ALA A 109 -2.61 -1.14 -17.13
N ALA A 110 -2.10 -0.23 -16.29
CA ALA A 110 -2.90 0.80 -15.63
C ALA A 110 -2.89 2.17 -16.35
N GLN A 111 -2.63 2.20 -17.66
CA GLN A 111 -2.66 3.42 -18.47
C GLN A 111 -4.08 3.96 -18.64
N ASN A 112 -4.29 5.25 -18.36
CA ASN A 112 -5.41 6.03 -18.89
C ASN A 112 -5.10 7.54 -18.80
N LYS A 113 -5.35 8.27 -19.89
CA LYS A 113 -5.24 9.73 -19.98
C LYS A 113 -6.63 10.35 -20.09
N ASP A 114 -6.78 11.48 -19.40
CA ASP A 114 -7.97 12.30 -19.14
C ASP A 114 -9.09 11.67 -18.31
N LEU A 115 -9.57 12.48 -17.35
CA LEU A 115 -10.35 12.00 -16.21
C LEU A 115 -11.54 12.95 -15.94
N ALA A 116 -12.77 12.51 -16.24
CA ALA A 116 -13.99 13.20 -15.78
C ALA A 116 -14.57 12.59 -14.48
N LEU A 117 -15.02 13.43 -13.54
CA LEU A 117 -15.36 13.06 -12.15
C LEU A 117 -16.36 11.89 -11.98
N TRP A 118 -17.13 11.53 -13.01
CA TRP A 118 -18.23 10.54 -12.97
C TRP A 118 -18.04 9.35 -13.92
N GLU A 119 -16.83 9.15 -14.44
CA GLU A 119 -16.50 8.00 -15.29
C GLU A 119 -16.07 6.79 -14.46
N THR A 120 -16.19 5.60 -15.07
CA THR A 120 -15.63 4.38 -14.49
C THR A 120 -14.13 4.51 -14.25
N ARG A 121 -13.69 4.26 -13.00
CA ARG A 121 -12.28 4.39 -12.61
C ARG A 121 -11.63 3.06 -12.30
N SER A 122 -10.48 2.81 -12.93
CA SER A 122 -9.59 1.74 -12.52
C SER A 122 -8.88 2.12 -11.21
N ILE A 123 -9.07 1.33 -10.17
CA ILE A 123 -8.39 1.43 -8.87
C ILE A 123 -7.58 0.15 -8.66
N VAL A 124 -6.32 0.32 -8.27
CA VAL A 124 -5.43 -0.80 -7.92
C VAL A 124 -5.38 -0.91 -6.39
N VAL A 125 -5.48 -2.12 -5.87
CA VAL A 125 -5.30 -2.43 -4.45
C VAL A 125 -4.26 -3.54 -4.31
N ILE A 126 -3.41 -3.45 -3.29
CA ILE A 126 -2.23 -4.31 -3.14
C ILE A 126 -2.42 -5.25 -1.94
N ARG A 127 -2.58 -6.54 -2.22
CA ARG A 127 -2.64 -7.61 -1.23
C ARG A 127 -1.24 -7.97 -0.76
N MET A 128 -1.05 -8.02 0.56
CA MET A 128 0.23 -8.37 1.17
C MET A 128 0.12 -9.76 1.77
N GLU A 129 0.77 -10.77 1.22
CA GLU A 129 0.61 -12.13 1.72
C GLU A 129 1.42 -12.36 3.00
N VAL A 130 0.89 -13.15 3.93
CA VAL A 130 1.65 -13.53 5.12
C VAL A 130 2.65 -14.60 4.68
N GLY A 131 3.89 -14.17 4.41
CA GLY A 131 5.02 -15.05 4.10
C GLY A 131 5.47 -15.89 5.30
N SER A 132 6.53 -16.67 5.12
CA SER A 132 7.11 -17.42 6.23
C SER A 132 7.63 -16.46 7.30
N ILE A 133 7.71 -16.94 8.55
CA ILE A 133 8.31 -16.19 9.68
C ILE A 133 9.71 -15.65 9.35
N GLN A 134 10.44 -16.33 8.46
CA GLN A 134 11.77 -15.95 8.06
C GLN A 134 11.74 -14.76 7.09
N ASP A 135 10.77 -14.74 6.18
CA ASP A 135 10.59 -13.69 5.16
C ASP A 135 10.16 -12.37 5.80
N LEU A 136 9.33 -12.42 6.85
CA LEU A 136 8.91 -11.22 7.61
C LEU A 136 10.07 -10.48 8.28
N ARG A 137 11.24 -11.10 8.48
CA ARG A 137 12.40 -10.44 9.09
C ARG A 137 13.19 -9.57 8.11
N PHE A 138 12.96 -9.77 6.81
CA PHE A 138 13.66 -9.04 5.74
C PHE A 138 12.78 -7.97 5.11
N ARG A 139 11.51 -7.87 5.50
CA ARG A 139 10.61 -6.83 5.01
C ARG A 139 10.83 -5.51 5.72
N ASP A 140 10.87 -4.43 4.93
CA ASP A 140 10.83 -3.08 5.46
C ASP A 140 9.40 -2.74 5.93
N PRO A 141 9.19 -2.48 7.25
CA PRO A 141 7.89 -2.11 7.79
C PRO A 141 7.34 -0.80 7.23
N ASN A 142 8.18 0.12 6.75
CA ASN A 142 7.77 1.36 6.13
C ASN A 142 7.12 1.11 4.76
N VAL A 143 7.67 0.16 3.99
CA VAL A 143 7.09 -0.26 2.71
C VAL A 143 5.69 -0.87 2.94
N ASP A 144 5.54 -1.81 3.88
CA ASP A 144 4.23 -2.38 4.20
C ASP A 144 3.25 -1.34 4.77
N SER A 145 3.73 -0.38 5.56
CA SER A 145 2.94 0.75 6.04
C SER A 145 2.44 1.62 4.90
N SER A 146 3.28 1.88 3.91
CA SER A 146 2.92 2.65 2.72
C SER A 146 1.81 1.97 1.92
N TYR A 147 1.84 0.64 1.78
CA TYR A 147 0.79 -0.15 1.12
C TYR A 147 -0.53 -0.09 1.87
N ILE A 148 -0.51 -0.15 3.20
CA ILE A 148 -1.72 0.00 4.03
C ILE A 148 -2.32 1.39 3.86
N LEU A 149 -1.50 2.45 3.89
CA LEU A 149 -1.94 3.83 3.67
C LEU A 149 -2.52 4.02 2.26
N PHE A 150 -1.85 3.46 1.25
CA PHE A 150 -2.33 3.44 -0.12
C PHE A 150 -3.69 2.76 -0.24
N ASN A 151 -3.83 1.54 0.28
CA ASN A 151 -5.09 0.79 0.23
C ASN A 151 -6.20 1.50 1.01
N LEU A 152 -5.88 2.17 2.12
CA LEU A 152 -6.83 3.03 2.85
C LEU A 152 -7.29 4.19 1.97
N GLY A 153 -6.38 4.85 1.25
CA GLY A 153 -6.71 5.88 0.26
C GLY A 153 -7.66 5.34 -0.82
N CYS A 154 -7.38 4.14 -1.35
CA CYS A 154 -8.25 3.46 -2.31
C CYS A 154 -9.63 3.17 -1.71
N ALA A 155 -9.73 2.73 -0.45
CA ALA A 155 -11.01 2.51 0.22
C ALA A 155 -11.83 3.80 0.37
N GLN A 156 -11.19 4.92 0.72
CA GLN A 156 -11.86 6.23 0.79
C GLN A 156 -12.34 6.69 -0.58
N LEU A 157 -11.51 6.50 -1.61
CA LEU A 157 -11.86 6.84 -2.98
C LEU A 157 -13.06 6.00 -3.47
N CYS A 158 -13.04 4.69 -3.25
CA CYS A 158 -14.16 3.81 -3.56
C CYS A 158 -15.45 4.25 -2.85
N ARG A 159 -15.34 4.61 -1.57
CA ARG A 159 -16.47 5.11 -0.78
C ARG A 159 -17.00 6.44 -1.29
N ALA A 160 -16.13 7.33 -1.79
CA ALA A 160 -16.52 8.61 -2.37
C ALA A 160 -17.42 8.42 -3.60
N PHE A 161 -17.15 7.39 -4.41
CA PHE A 161 -17.95 7.02 -5.59
C PHE A 161 -19.24 6.28 -5.25
N SER A 162 -19.33 5.64 -4.07
CA SER A 162 -20.57 4.98 -3.63
C SER A 162 -21.59 5.91 -2.95
N LEU A 163 -21.24 7.19 -2.74
CA LEU A 163 -22.08 8.14 -2.03
C LEU A 163 -22.88 9.04 -2.97
N GLU A 164 -24.14 9.28 -2.63
CA GLU A 164 -25.03 10.19 -3.37
C GLU A 164 -24.74 11.67 -3.06
N THR A 165 -24.12 11.97 -1.91
CA THR A 165 -23.89 13.35 -1.45
C THR A 165 -22.54 13.90 -1.91
N LYS A 166 -22.58 14.94 -2.74
CA LYS A 166 -21.39 15.58 -3.32
C LYS A 166 -20.39 16.12 -2.27
N SER A 167 -20.89 16.70 -1.18
CA SER A 167 -20.02 17.28 -0.13
C SER A 167 -19.20 16.21 0.60
N LEU A 168 -19.83 15.09 0.97
CA LEU A 168 -19.15 13.98 1.64
C LEU A 168 -18.18 13.28 0.67
N SER A 169 -18.60 13.10 -0.59
CA SER A 169 -17.73 12.57 -1.65
C SER A 169 -16.45 13.40 -1.79
N HIS A 170 -16.56 14.73 -1.88
CA HIS A 170 -15.40 15.62 -1.98
C HIS A 170 -14.46 15.54 -0.76
N ALA A 171 -15.02 15.46 0.45
CA ALA A 171 -14.22 15.29 1.67
C ALA A 171 -13.44 13.95 1.67
N LEU A 172 -14.06 12.87 1.19
CA LEU A 172 -13.42 11.57 1.06
C LEU A 172 -12.33 11.56 -0.02
N VAL A 173 -12.54 12.24 -1.15
CA VAL A 173 -11.51 12.42 -2.19
C VAL A 173 -10.31 13.19 -1.63
N ASN A 174 -10.55 14.25 -0.84
CA ASN A 174 -9.47 15.00 -0.19
C ASN A 174 -8.69 14.12 0.81
N ASN A 175 -9.40 13.33 1.62
CA ASN A 175 -8.77 12.39 2.55
C ASN A 175 -7.95 11.32 1.81
N ALA A 176 -8.46 10.79 0.71
CA ALA A 176 -7.73 9.85 -0.14
C ALA A 176 -6.43 10.48 -0.66
N GLN A 177 -6.48 11.71 -1.18
CA GLN A 177 -5.29 12.42 -1.64
C GLN A 177 -4.24 12.57 -0.53
N ARG A 178 -4.64 12.93 0.69
CA ARG A 178 -3.71 13.05 1.84
C ARG A 178 -3.06 11.71 2.20
N LEU A 179 -3.83 10.62 2.15
CA LEU A 179 -3.32 9.27 2.42
C LEU A 179 -2.33 8.82 1.35
N PHE A 180 -2.61 9.13 0.08
CA PHE A 180 -1.67 8.88 -1.01
C PHE A 180 -0.40 9.72 -0.88
N LEU A 181 -0.49 11.00 -0.52
CA LEU A 181 0.68 11.84 -0.26
C LEU A 181 1.52 11.26 0.87
N PHE A 182 0.87 10.82 1.96
CA PHE A 182 1.59 10.24 3.08
C PHE A 182 2.26 8.91 2.73
N SER A 183 1.58 8.07 1.94
CA SER A 183 2.17 6.85 1.38
C SER A 183 3.39 7.15 0.51
N LEU A 184 3.30 8.18 -0.36
CA LEU A 184 4.41 8.62 -1.21
C LEU A 184 5.61 9.06 -0.38
N THR A 185 5.42 9.93 0.62
CA THR A 185 6.51 10.43 1.47
C THR A 185 7.20 9.29 2.23
N VAL A 186 6.45 8.28 2.68
CA VAL A 186 7.04 7.12 3.34
C VAL A 186 7.94 6.34 2.36
N LEU A 187 7.48 6.12 1.12
CA LEU A 187 8.26 5.44 0.09
C LEU A 187 9.49 6.26 -0.33
N GLU A 188 9.37 7.57 -0.50
CA GLU A 188 10.49 8.46 -0.82
C GLU A 188 11.58 8.41 0.25
N ASN A 189 11.20 8.45 1.54
CA ASN A 189 12.18 8.31 2.63
C ASN A 189 12.89 6.95 2.60
N VAL A 190 12.19 5.87 2.26
CA VAL A 190 12.82 4.55 2.11
C VAL A 190 13.83 4.57 0.96
N ILE A 191 13.48 5.17 -0.18
CA ILE A 191 14.41 5.31 -1.31
C ILE A 191 15.64 6.14 -0.92
N GLU A 192 15.45 7.27 -0.24
CA GLU A 192 16.55 8.13 0.22
C GLU A 192 17.49 7.39 1.20
N ASP A 193 16.94 6.64 2.17
CA ASP A 193 17.71 5.83 3.10
C ASP A 193 18.49 4.72 2.38
N MET A 194 17.91 4.14 1.32
CA MET A 194 18.60 3.18 0.46
C MET A 194 19.74 3.83 -0.33
N GLU A 195 19.52 4.98 -0.98
CA GLU A 195 20.59 5.67 -1.72
C GLU A 195 21.75 6.12 -0.81
N ALA A 196 21.47 6.42 0.46
CA ALA A 196 22.46 6.81 1.45
C ALA A 196 23.36 5.65 1.95
N GLY A 197 23.14 4.40 1.49
CA GLY A 197 23.95 3.25 1.88
C GLY A 197 23.54 2.63 3.23
N GLY A 198 22.25 2.70 3.59
CA GLY A 198 21.70 2.04 4.77
C GLY A 198 21.97 0.53 4.85
N ASP A 199 22.00 -0.01 6.08
CA ASP A 199 22.14 -1.45 6.33
C ASP A 199 20.92 -2.20 5.73
N GLY A 200 21.17 -3.11 4.77
CA GLY A 200 20.12 -3.95 4.15
C GLY A 200 19.81 -3.65 2.69
N ASN A 201 20.55 -2.75 2.05
CA ASN A 201 20.39 -2.40 0.63
C ASN A 201 20.69 -3.56 -0.32
N ASP A 202 19.70 -4.36 -0.62
CA ASP A 202 19.66 -5.13 -1.86
C ASP A 202 19.00 -4.24 -2.92
N GLU A 203 19.73 -3.90 -3.99
CA GLU A 203 19.19 -3.14 -5.12
C GLU A 203 17.92 -3.81 -5.72
N SER A 204 17.71 -5.10 -5.43
CA SER A 204 16.48 -5.82 -5.76
C SER A 204 15.20 -5.22 -5.18
N ASP A 205 15.27 -4.52 -4.04
CA ASP A 205 14.08 -4.03 -3.34
C ASP A 205 13.44 -2.82 -4.05
N LEU A 206 14.22 -2.08 -4.83
CA LEU A 206 13.72 -1.02 -5.71
C LEU A 206 12.70 -1.56 -6.71
N CYS A 207 12.81 -2.82 -7.14
CA CYS A 207 11.85 -3.43 -8.06
C CYS A 207 10.44 -3.53 -7.49
N TYR A 208 10.28 -3.48 -6.16
CA TYR A 208 8.99 -3.53 -5.48
C TYR A 208 8.51 -2.15 -5.05
N ILE A 209 9.43 -1.26 -4.67
CA ILE A 209 9.13 0.11 -4.23
C ILE A 209 8.71 0.98 -5.43
N LEU A 210 9.38 0.87 -6.57
CA LEU A 210 9.09 1.70 -7.75
C LEU A 210 7.65 1.51 -8.28
N PRO A 211 7.12 0.28 -8.46
CA PRO A 211 5.71 0.08 -8.79
C PRO A 211 4.74 0.72 -7.79
N ALA A 212 5.06 0.68 -6.49
CA ALA A 212 4.25 1.29 -5.45
C ALA A 212 4.18 2.81 -5.63
N VAL A 213 5.34 3.46 -5.82
CA VAL A 213 5.45 4.91 -6.09
C VAL A 213 4.61 5.29 -7.31
N ILE A 214 4.72 4.53 -8.41
CA ILE A 214 3.96 4.79 -9.64
C ILE A 214 2.45 4.66 -9.39
N PHE A 215 1.99 3.63 -8.66
CA PHE A 215 0.58 3.50 -8.30
C PHE A 215 0.08 4.64 -7.43
N VAL A 216 0.88 5.08 -6.45
CA VAL A 216 0.56 6.21 -5.58
C VAL A 216 0.44 7.50 -6.40
N LEU A 217 1.44 7.82 -7.22
CA LEU A 217 1.46 9.02 -8.08
C LEU A 217 0.30 9.04 -9.08
N ARG A 218 -0.06 7.90 -9.67
CA ARG A 218 -1.23 7.81 -10.56
C ARG A 218 -2.55 8.04 -9.83
N ASN A 219 -2.67 7.62 -8.57
CA ASN A 219 -3.86 7.92 -7.75
C ASN A 219 -3.85 9.37 -7.22
N LEU A 220 -2.69 9.96 -6.98
CA LEU A 220 -2.53 11.39 -6.70
C LEU A 220 -2.96 12.25 -7.88
N THR A 221 -2.55 11.88 -9.10
CA THR A 221 -2.98 12.53 -10.34
C THR A 221 -4.50 12.49 -10.47
N LYS A 222 -5.11 11.31 -10.23
CA LYS A 222 -6.58 11.14 -10.26
C LYS A 222 -7.29 12.02 -9.25
N THR A 223 -6.86 11.99 -8.00
CA THR A 223 -7.51 12.78 -6.93
C THR A 223 -7.28 14.28 -7.12
N ALA A 224 -6.09 14.71 -7.57
CA ALA A 224 -5.82 16.10 -7.93
C ALA A 224 -6.72 16.61 -9.06
N SER A 225 -6.91 15.78 -10.10
CA SER A 225 -7.83 16.09 -11.19
C SER A 225 -9.27 16.23 -10.70
N MET A 226 -9.72 15.35 -9.79
CA MET A 226 -11.06 15.44 -9.20
C MET A 226 -11.25 16.69 -8.34
N LEU A 227 -10.18 17.19 -7.73
CA LEU A 227 -10.19 18.39 -6.88
C LEU A 227 -9.92 19.68 -7.67
N GLY A 228 -9.74 19.61 -9.00
CA GLY A 228 -9.44 20.77 -9.85
C GLY A 228 -8.05 21.38 -9.64
N GLN A 229 -7.09 20.59 -9.15
CA GLN A 229 -5.73 21.04 -8.84
C GLN A 229 -4.79 20.82 -10.04
N HIS A 230 -4.95 21.61 -11.11
CA HIS A 230 -4.26 21.38 -12.39
C HIS A 230 -2.73 21.32 -12.28
N ALA A 231 -2.10 22.21 -11.49
CA ALA A 231 -0.65 22.18 -11.29
C ALA A 231 -0.17 20.85 -10.65
N ASN A 232 -0.96 20.30 -9.72
CA ASN A 232 -0.64 19.02 -9.08
C ASN A 232 -0.85 17.85 -10.03
N VAL A 233 -1.82 17.93 -10.96
CA VAL A 233 -2.02 16.91 -12.00
C VAL A 233 -0.78 16.80 -12.88
N GLU A 234 -0.27 17.93 -13.37
CA GLU A 234 0.94 17.98 -14.20
C GLU A 234 2.15 17.44 -13.43
N LEU A 235 2.34 17.90 -12.18
CA LEU A 235 3.43 17.45 -11.33
C LEU A 235 3.41 15.94 -11.11
N PHE A 236 2.32 15.39 -10.56
CA PHE A 236 2.24 13.97 -10.22
C PHE A 236 2.28 13.08 -11.46
N SER A 237 1.71 13.52 -12.59
CA SER A 237 1.79 12.77 -13.85
C SER A 237 3.23 12.70 -14.35
N SER A 238 3.94 13.83 -14.36
CA SER A 238 5.34 13.87 -14.82
C SER A 238 6.27 13.03 -13.95
N GLN A 239 6.06 13.02 -12.63
CA GLN A 239 6.79 12.16 -11.72
C GLN A 239 6.47 10.68 -11.98
N ALA A 240 5.21 10.32 -12.18
CA ALA A 240 4.82 8.95 -12.46
C ALA A 240 5.49 8.42 -13.74
N ASP A 241 5.51 9.24 -14.79
CA ASP A 241 6.15 8.92 -16.07
C ASP A 241 7.66 8.73 -15.88
N SER A 242 8.33 9.62 -15.15
CA SER A 242 9.77 9.51 -14.85
C SER A 242 10.13 8.26 -14.05
N PHE A 243 9.35 7.90 -13.04
CA PHE A 243 9.57 6.67 -12.26
C PHE A 243 9.30 5.41 -13.10
N GLU A 244 8.32 5.45 -14.01
CA GLU A 244 8.04 4.35 -14.92
C GLU A 244 9.17 4.15 -15.94
N GLU A 245 9.72 5.23 -16.51
CA GLU A 245 10.90 5.18 -17.38
C GLU A 245 12.10 4.60 -16.64
N PHE A 246 12.41 5.11 -15.44
CA PHE A 246 13.49 4.58 -14.61
C PHE A 246 13.30 3.08 -14.30
N PHE A 247 12.09 2.68 -13.94
CA PHE A 247 11.76 1.28 -13.65
C PHE A 247 11.99 0.36 -14.87
N ILE A 248 11.56 0.81 -16.07
CA ILE A 248 11.77 0.07 -17.31
C ILE A 248 13.27 -0.03 -17.63
N GLU A 249 14.03 1.05 -17.49
CA GLU A 249 15.47 1.06 -17.70
C GLU A 249 16.19 0.09 -16.76
N GLN A 250 15.89 0.11 -15.47
CA GLN A 250 16.48 -0.82 -14.49
C GLN A 250 16.12 -2.27 -14.78
N THR A 251 14.84 -2.55 -15.10
CA THR A 251 14.39 -3.90 -15.46
C THR A 251 15.07 -4.39 -16.74
N TYR A 252 15.25 -3.51 -17.73
CA TYR A 252 15.91 -3.81 -19.00
C TYR A 252 17.42 -4.06 -18.81
N LEU A 253 18.09 -3.28 -17.96
CA LEU A 253 19.49 -3.49 -17.59
C LEU A 253 19.67 -4.83 -16.86
N ALA A 254 18.80 -5.15 -15.90
CA ALA A 254 18.83 -6.44 -15.20
C ALA A 254 18.67 -7.62 -16.18
N LEU A 255 17.78 -7.52 -17.16
CA LEU A 255 17.59 -8.54 -18.20
C LEU A 255 18.75 -8.62 -19.20
N LEU A 256 19.40 -7.51 -19.53
CA LEU A 256 20.57 -7.46 -20.42
C LEU A 256 21.84 -8.04 -19.79
N PHE A 257 22.04 -7.84 -18.49
CA PHE A 257 23.24 -8.28 -17.78
C PHE A 257 23.09 -9.62 -17.06
N ALA A 258 21.87 -10.12 -16.81
CA ALA A 258 21.64 -11.46 -16.25
C ALA A 258 22.35 -12.62 -17.01
N PRO A 259 22.45 -12.61 -18.36
CA PRO A 259 23.22 -13.62 -19.08
C PRO A 259 24.74 -13.48 -18.90
N LEU A 260 25.23 -12.25 -18.68
CA LEU A 260 26.66 -11.94 -18.53
C LEU A 260 27.17 -12.26 -17.13
N SER A 261 26.34 -12.05 -16.10
CA SER A 261 26.65 -12.45 -14.72
C SER A 261 26.59 -13.97 -14.54
N ALA A 262 25.62 -14.65 -15.16
CA ALA A 262 25.55 -16.12 -15.18
C ALA A 262 26.74 -16.75 -15.92
N ALA A 263 27.26 -16.11 -16.96
CA ALA A 263 28.46 -16.56 -17.68
C ALA A 263 29.77 -16.25 -16.94
N ALA A 264 29.80 -15.22 -16.08
CA ALA A 264 30.96 -14.89 -15.25
C ALA A 264 31.05 -15.74 -13.96
N ALA A 265 29.94 -16.33 -13.54
CA ALA A 265 29.84 -17.22 -12.37
C ALA A 265 30.01 -18.71 -12.72
N ALA A 266 30.10 -19.06 -14.01
CA ALA A 266 30.34 -20.40 -14.55
C ALA A 266 31.80 -20.59 -14.95
#